data_AF-A0AAV9H1C5-F1
#
_entry.id   AF-A0AAV9H1C5-F1
#
_cell.length_a   1.000
_cell.length_b   1.000
_cell.length_c   1.000
_cell.angle_alpha   90.00
_cell.angle_beta   90.00
_cell.angle_gamma   90.00
#
_symmetry.space_group_name_H-M   'P 1'
#
loop_
_entity.id
_entity.type
_entity.pdbx_description
1 polymer ?
#
loop_
_entity_poly.entity_id
_entity_poly.type
_entity_poly.pdbx_seq_one_letter_code
_entity_poly.pdbx_strand_id
1 'polypeptide(L)'
;MAEPSEEEKTLYYYGLPSRPRLVARSNFATLWTQEWADNHLVSKLISPIGKPEVVQDIRLKYDPDKIIACLVDIDWTTIDMVRIGTQVDTSDPLILWIGVTPGSLSWKQGVEIACCCRKVLLEAGLDIHCEIRESIVKRTASVIPFHEGNDLSLRSLSAALGGQAIAGENTLTKEGTLGLYLLVGGVTCALVSRHAVGNDDHGSLNGQHVIMPGQTTYQAICDDTEANLATATTQNDKVACHKLLTHLNLLQEPTSRRIGRIIFSPPRVPAARLGYNSPWLPDYALVALDKDRLDKGLCNTIQINTTISSRQLMRKYHPNLHLPIGPLRLKGTFLPGDQKVVGKQGRSTGLT
;
A
#
# COMPACT_ATOMS: atom_id res chain seq x y z
N MET A 1 -20.89 21.83 -22.55
CA MET A 1 -19.85 21.57 -21.54
C MET A 1 -18.76 22.61 -21.76
N ALA A 2 -18.33 23.32 -20.72
CA ALA A 2 -17.23 24.27 -20.81
C ALA A 2 -15.95 23.62 -20.28
N GLU A 3 -14.81 24.00 -20.87
CA GLU A 3 -13.51 23.61 -20.33
C GLU A 3 -13.31 24.25 -18.94
N PRO A 4 -12.81 23.48 -17.94
CA PRO A 4 -12.45 24.02 -16.64
C PRO A 4 -11.56 25.25 -16.78
N SER A 5 -11.79 26.26 -15.93
CA SER A 5 -10.88 27.40 -15.86
C SER A 5 -9.49 26.94 -15.38
N GLU A 6 -8.45 27.74 -15.64
CA GLU A 6 -7.11 27.41 -15.12
C GLU A 6 -7.08 27.34 -13.58
N GLU A 7 -7.92 28.13 -12.92
CA GLU A 7 -8.14 28.08 -11.48
C GLU A 7 -8.73 26.73 -11.06
N GLU A 8 -9.81 26.27 -11.72
CA GLU A 8 -10.38 24.95 -11.47
C GLU A 8 -9.33 23.86 -11.72
N LYS A 9 -8.63 23.88 -12.86
CA LYS A 9 -7.64 22.85 -13.19
C LYS A 9 -6.57 22.70 -12.11
N THR A 10 -6.15 23.79 -11.48
CA THR A 10 -5.07 23.80 -10.48
C THR A 10 -5.55 23.62 -9.05
N LEU A 11 -6.77 24.04 -8.72
CA LEU A 11 -7.29 24.04 -7.35
C LEU A 11 -8.39 22.99 -7.12
N TYR A 12 -8.85 22.29 -8.16
CA TYR A 12 -9.87 21.25 -8.02
C TYR A 12 -9.49 20.19 -6.99
N TYR A 13 -8.22 19.77 -6.95
CA TYR A 13 -7.68 18.80 -6.00
C TYR A 13 -6.88 19.44 -4.86
N TYR A 14 -7.15 20.71 -4.55
CA TYR A 14 -6.48 21.40 -3.44
C TYR A 14 -6.65 20.59 -2.14
N GLY A 15 -5.55 20.41 -1.39
CA GLY A 15 -5.52 19.57 -0.18
C GLY A 15 -4.91 18.18 -0.39
N LEU A 16 -4.95 17.64 -1.61
CA LEU A 16 -4.38 16.32 -1.89
C LEU A 16 -2.84 16.37 -2.03
N PRO A 17 -2.13 15.27 -1.70
CA PRO A 17 -0.71 15.13 -1.99
C PRO A 17 -0.44 15.39 -3.48
N SER A 18 0.65 16.08 -3.79
CA SER A 18 1.04 16.53 -5.15
C SER A 18 0.12 17.53 -5.84
N ARG A 19 -1.09 17.82 -5.30
CA ARG A 19 -2.08 18.74 -5.89
C ARG A 19 -2.22 18.56 -7.40
N PRO A 20 -2.64 17.35 -7.85
CA PRO A 20 -2.63 17.03 -9.26
C PRO A 20 -3.55 17.98 -10.04
N ARG A 21 -3.21 18.21 -11.30
CA ARG A 21 -4.02 19.06 -12.20
C ARG A 21 -5.22 18.28 -12.73
N LEU A 22 -6.41 18.86 -12.67
CA LEU A 22 -7.61 18.28 -13.28
C LEU A 22 -7.53 18.43 -14.81
N VAL A 23 -7.80 17.33 -15.52
CA VAL A 23 -7.91 17.30 -16.98
C VAL A 23 -9.38 17.31 -17.39
N ALA A 24 -10.19 16.43 -16.82
CA ALA A 24 -11.61 16.32 -17.14
C ALA A 24 -12.40 15.66 -16.00
N ARG A 25 -13.71 15.91 -15.95
CA ARG A 25 -14.64 15.25 -15.02
C ARG A 25 -15.98 15.04 -15.68
N SER A 26 -16.69 13.99 -15.32
CA SER A 26 -18.00 13.62 -15.88
C SER A 26 -19.20 14.19 -15.09
N ASN A 27 -18.96 14.72 -13.88
CA ASN A 27 -19.93 15.53 -13.17
C ASN A 27 -19.84 16.94 -13.73
N PHE A 28 -20.77 17.33 -14.60
CA PHE A 28 -20.88 18.71 -15.11
C PHE A 28 -22.01 19.51 -14.47
N ALA A 29 -22.95 18.82 -13.81
CA ALA A 29 -24.12 19.45 -13.20
C ALA A 29 -23.71 20.33 -12.01
N THR A 30 -22.64 19.95 -11.31
CA THR A 30 -22.06 20.76 -10.23
C THR A 30 -20.99 21.67 -10.82
N LEU A 31 -21.25 22.97 -10.88
CA LEU A 31 -20.21 23.96 -11.14
C LEU A 31 -19.18 23.88 -10.00
N TRP A 32 -17.90 23.86 -10.35
CA TRP A 32 -16.86 23.94 -9.34
C TRP A 32 -16.76 25.38 -8.86
N THR A 33 -16.77 25.56 -7.55
CA THR A 33 -16.52 26.85 -6.92
C THR A 33 -15.48 26.64 -5.83
N GLN A 34 -14.55 27.58 -5.73
CA GLN A 34 -13.56 27.55 -4.68
C GLN A 34 -14.22 27.76 -3.30
N GLU A 35 -14.06 26.77 -2.43
CA GLU A 35 -14.63 26.80 -1.08
C GLU A 35 -13.62 27.39 -0.08
N TRP A 36 -14.12 28.26 0.80
CA TRP A 36 -13.36 28.91 1.86
C TRP A 36 -14.03 28.65 3.21
N ALA A 37 -13.25 28.29 4.22
CA ALA A 37 -13.68 28.18 5.61
C ALA A 37 -12.64 28.88 6.49
N ASP A 38 -13.07 29.76 7.40
CA ASP A 38 -12.21 30.54 8.30
C ASP A 38 -11.05 31.26 7.59
N ASN A 39 -11.31 31.86 6.41
CA ASN A 39 -10.31 32.50 5.54
C ASN A 39 -9.22 31.56 4.98
N HIS A 40 -9.42 30.24 5.08
CA HIS A 40 -8.56 29.24 4.51
C HIS A 40 -9.27 28.46 3.39
N LEU A 41 -8.52 28.07 2.37
CA LEU A 41 -8.99 27.16 1.34
C LEU A 41 -9.37 25.81 1.95
N VAL A 42 -10.58 25.34 1.64
CA VAL A 42 -11.03 24.02 2.09
C VAL A 42 -10.25 22.95 1.35
N SER A 43 -9.55 22.09 2.10
CA SER A 43 -8.75 21.01 1.56
C SER A 43 -9.60 19.77 1.30
N LYS A 44 -9.50 19.22 0.09
CA LYS A 44 -10.01 17.88 -0.20
C LYS A 44 -9.17 16.81 0.49
N LEU A 45 -9.82 15.69 0.77
CA LEU A 45 -9.26 14.50 1.39
C LEU A 45 -9.62 13.29 0.53
N ILE A 46 -8.77 12.26 0.58
CA ILE A 46 -9.09 10.94 0.01
C ILE A 46 -9.59 10.05 1.14
N SER A 47 -10.78 9.50 0.95
CA SER A 47 -11.43 8.59 1.89
C SER A 47 -11.64 7.20 1.26
N PRO A 48 -11.69 6.12 2.06
CA PRO A 48 -12.01 4.79 1.55
C PRO A 48 -13.39 4.75 0.87
N ILE A 49 -13.61 3.75 0.00
CA ILE A 49 -14.91 3.51 -0.68
C ILE A 49 -16.09 3.46 0.30
N GLY A 50 -15.85 3.02 1.55
CA GLY A 50 -16.80 3.13 2.65
C GLY A 50 -17.39 1.78 3.07
N LYS A 51 -18.72 1.74 3.21
CA LYS A 51 -19.44 0.63 3.85
C LYS A 51 -19.27 -0.71 3.09
N PRO A 52 -19.30 -1.86 3.78
CA PRO A 52 -19.11 -3.18 3.17
C PRO A 52 -20.08 -3.48 2.01
N GLU A 53 -21.32 -2.97 2.05
CA GLU A 53 -22.33 -3.22 1.02
C GLU A 53 -21.95 -2.55 -0.30
N VAL A 54 -21.44 -1.31 -0.24
CA VAL A 54 -20.97 -0.57 -1.42
C VAL A 54 -19.76 -1.26 -2.05
N VAL A 55 -18.82 -1.73 -1.22
CA VAL A 55 -17.64 -2.47 -1.68
C VAL A 55 -18.04 -3.78 -2.35
N GLN A 56 -19.01 -4.50 -1.77
CA GLN A 56 -19.52 -5.74 -2.34
C GLN A 56 -20.24 -5.50 -3.67
N ASP A 57 -21.04 -4.44 -3.76
CA ASP A 57 -21.76 -4.08 -4.98
C ASP A 57 -20.80 -3.75 -6.13
N ILE A 58 -19.78 -2.93 -5.85
CA ILE A 58 -18.69 -2.65 -6.79
C ILE A 58 -18.00 -3.93 -7.20
N ARG A 59 -17.63 -4.81 -6.25
CA ARG A 59 -16.92 -6.06 -6.57
C ARG A 59 -17.71 -6.98 -7.51
N LEU A 60 -19.04 -6.96 -7.44
CA LEU A 60 -19.90 -7.80 -8.29
C LEU A 60 -20.18 -7.18 -9.66
N LYS A 61 -20.24 -5.85 -9.73
CA LYS A 61 -20.69 -5.12 -10.93
C LYS A 61 -19.56 -4.49 -11.74
N TYR A 62 -18.45 -4.13 -11.09
CA TYR A 62 -17.34 -3.43 -11.72
C TYR A 62 -16.54 -4.39 -12.62
N ASP A 63 -16.48 -4.02 -13.90
CA ASP A 63 -15.72 -4.73 -14.91
C ASP A 63 -14.52 -3.87 -15.35
N PRO A 64 -13.29 -4.20 -14.92
CA PRO A 64 -12.10 -3.42 -15.27
C PRO A 64 -11.80 -3.44 -16.76
N ASP A 65 -12.15 -4.52 -17.49
CA ASP A 65 -11.79 -4.66 -18.90
C ASP A 65 -12.61 -3.67 -19.76
N LYS A 66 -13.87 -3.44 -19.39
CA LYS A 66 -14.70 -2.40 -20.03
C LYS A 66 -14.19 -0.99 -19.77
N ILE A 67 -13.67 -0.72 -18.57
CA ILE A 67 -13.04 0.58 -18.28
C ILE A 67 -11.75 0.73 -19.08
N ILE A 68 -10.90 -0.29 -19.13
CA ILE A 68 -9.64 -0.26 -19.89
C ILE A 68 -9.91 -0.08 -21.39
N ALA A 69 -10.99 -0.68 -21.92
CA ALA A 69 -11.40 -0.48 -23.30
C ALA A 69 -11.72 0.99 -23.63
N CYS A 70 -12.19 1.78 -22.67
CA CYS A 70 -12.39 3.22 -22.82
C CYS A 70 -11.07 4.03 -22.86
N LEU A 71 -9.94 3.41 -22.48
CA LEU A 71 -8.64 4.05 -22.30
C LEU A 71 -7.57 3.55 -23.30
N VAL A 72 -7.98 2.80 -24.34
CA VAL A 72 -7.04 2.10 -25.24
C VAL A 72 -6.05 3.02 -25.97
N ASP A 73 -6.46 4.25 -26.28
CA ASP A 73 -5.67 5.21 -27.07
C ASP A 73 -5.06 6.33 -26.22
N ILE A 74 -4.93 6.14 -24.90
CA ILE A 74 -4.35 7.17 -24.01
C ILE A 74 -3.20 6.64 -23.16
N ASP A 75 -2.28 7.54 -22.83
CA ASP A 75 -1.16 7.27 -21.92
C ASP A 75 -1.61 7.43 -20.45
N TRP A 76 -2.49 6.52 -20.02
CA TRP A 76 -2.97 6.47 -18.65
C TRP A 76 -1.94 5.80 -17.73
N THR A 77 -1.92 6.22 -16.46
CA THR A 77 -0.90 5.84 -15.48
C THR A 77 -1.49 5.15 -14.25
N THR A 78 -2.67 5.56 -13.78
CA THR A 78 -3.38 4.90 -12.66
C THR A 78 -4.89 4.91 -12.90
N ILE A 79 -5.59 3.93 -12.30
CA ILE A 79 -7.05 3.86 -12.25
C ILE A 79 -7.39 3.51 -10.80
N ASP A 80 -8.03 4.42 -10.09
CA ASP A 80 -8.30 4.32 -8.67
C ASP A 80 -9.80 4.54 -8.40
N MET A 81 -10.41 3.72 -7.54
CA MET A 81 -11.78 3.96 -7.09
C MET A 81 -11.75 4.48 -5.65
N VAL A 82 -12.09 5.75 -5.47
CA VAL A 82 -11.85 6.49 -4.22
C VAL A 82 -12.97 7.47 -3.92
N ARG A 83 -13.15 7.85 -2.66
CA ARG A 83 -13.97 9.02 -2.30
C ARG A 83 -13.07 10.24 -2.20
N ILE A 84 -13.45 11.33 -2.87
CA ILE A 84 -12.75 12.60 -2.78
C ILE A 84 -13.75 13.71 -2.51
N GLY A 85 -13.62 14.34 -1.36
CA GLY A 85 -14.39 15.53 -1.00
C GLY A 85 -13.76 16.25 0.18
N THR A 86 -14.55 17.05 0.88
CA THR A 86 -14.05 17.96 1.92
C THR A 86 -14.29 17.41 3.32
N GLN A 87 -14.95 16.26 3.45
CA GLN A 87 -15.29 15.62 4.72
C GLN A 87 -14.50 14.32 4.93
N VAL A 88 -14.33 13.92 6.19
CA VAL A 88 -13.59 12.69 6.54
C VAL A 88 -14.51 11.46 6.57
N ASP A 89 -15.77 11.59 6.15
CA ASP A 89 -16.78 10.54 6.26
C ASP A 89 -17.15 9.91 4.91
N THR A 90 -18.15 9.03 4.91
CA THR A 90 -18.60 8.30 3.71
C THR A 90 -19.61 9.10 2.85
N SER A 91 -19.87 10.36 3.18
CA SER A 91 -20.83 11.20 2.43
C SER A 91 -20.25 11.76 1.13
N ASP A 92 -18.92 11.88 1.07
CA ASP A 92 -18.21 12.38 -0.11
C ASP A 92 -18.43 11.49 -1.35
N PRO A 93 -18.46 12.07 -2.55
CA PRO A 93 -18.76 11.33 -3.77
C PRO A 93 -17.71 10.24 -4.02
N LEU A 94 -18.19 9.05 -4.38
CA LEU A 94 -17.34 7.98 -4.90
C LEU A 94 -17.05 8.26 -6.36
N ILE A 95 -15.77 8.24 -6.73
CA ILE A 95 -15.30 8.53 -8.08
C ILE A 95 -14.38 7.44 -8.60
N LEU A 96 -14.38 7.27 -9.93
CA LEU A 96 -13.31 6.62 -10.67
C LEU A 96 -12.28 7.69 -11.05
N TRP A 97 -11.11 7.63 -10.43
CA TRP A 97 -10.04 8.61 -10.55
C TRP A 97 -8.91 8.07 -11.42
N ILE A 98 -8.76 8.65 -12.61
CA ILE A 98 -7.83 8.17 -13.63
C ILE A 98 -6.65 9.13 -13.74
N GLY A 99 -5.44 8.62 -13.61
CA GLY A 99 -4.21 9.37 -13.86
C GLY A 99 -3.78 9.26 -15.31
N VAL A 100 -3.30 10.34 -15.91
CA VAL A 100 -2.68 10.38 -17.24
C VAL A 100 -1.36 11.13 -17.20
N THR A 101 -0.44 10.84 -18.14
CA THR A 101 0.83 11.58 -18.24
C THR A 101 0.55 13.08 -18.45
N PRO A 102 1.26 14.01 -17.78
CA PRO A 102 1.01 15.44 -17.93
C PRO A 102 1.10 15.90 -19.40
N GLY A 103 0.16 16.73 -19.84
CA GLY A 103 0.09 17.22 -21.21
C GLY A 103 -0.25 16.18 -22.29
N SER A 104 -0.46 14.91 -21.94
CA SER A 104 -0.75 13.84 -22.93
C SER A 104 -2.19 13.83 -23.44
N LEU A 105 -3.11 14.50 -22.74
CA LEU A 105 -4.55 14.43 -23.01
C LEU A 105 -5.18 15.82 -22.99
N SER A 106 -5.89 16.17 -24.07
CA SER A 106 -6.68 17.41 -24.13
C SER A 106 -7.96 17.30 -23.30
N TRP A 107 -8.50 18.43 -22.83
CA TRP A 107 -9.78 18.45 -22.10
C TRP A 107 -10.91 17.78 -22.88
N LYS A 108 -11.03 18.08 -24.19
CA LYS A 108 -12.11 17.55 -25.04
C LYS A 108 -12.08 16.02 -25.08
N GLN A 109 -10.90 15.44 -25.34
CA GLN A 109 -10.72 13.99 -25.33
C GLN A 109 -10.96 13.42 -23.92
N GLY A 110 -10.43 14.09 -22.88
CA GLY A 110 -10.62 13.68 -21.49
C GLY A 110 -12.10 13.63 -21.08
N VAL A 111 -12.92 14.57 -21.55
CA VAL A 111 -14.37 14.56 -21.30
C VAL A 111 -15.06 13.39 -22.00
N GLU A 112 -14.72 13.13 -23.26
CA GLU A 112 -15.27 11.99 -24.01
C GLU A 112 -14.96 10.67 -23.27
N ILE A 113 -13.73 10.51 -22.79
CA ILE A 113 -13.28 9.34 -22.03
C ILE A 113 -13.99 9.25 -20.67
N ALA A 114 -14.02 10.34 -19.89
CA ALA A 114 -14.67 10.35 -18.58
C ALA A 114 -16.17 10.00 -18.70
N CYS A 115 -16.84 10.49 -19.75
CA CYS A 115 -18.22 10.14 -20.06
C CYS A 115 -18.37 8.68 -20.50
N CYS A 116 -17.45 8.16 -21.30
CA CYS A 116 -17.45 6.77 -21.72
C CYS A 116 -17.30 5.82 -20.52
N CYS A 117 -16.33 6.07 -19.64
CA CYS A 117 -16.16 5.32 -18.39
C CYS A 117 -17.41 5.42 -17.48
N ARG A 118 -17.99 6.61 -17.33
CA ARG A 118 -19.22 6.79 -16.53
C ARG A 118 -20.38 5.99 -17.13
N LYS A 119 -20.53 5.96 -18.45
CA LYS A 119 -21.57 5.17 -19.13
C LYS A 119 -21.42 3.68 -18.81
N VAL A 120 -20.20 3.14 -18.89
CA VAL A 120 -19.90 1.75 -18.52
C VAL A 120 -20.31 1.45 -17.07
N LEU A 121 -20.00 2.37 -16.13
CA LEU A 121 -20.36 2.20 -14.71
C LEU A 121 -21.88 2.26 -14.51
N LEU A 122 -22.56 3.20 -15.16
CA LEU A 122 -24.02 3.32 -15.08
C LEU A 122 -24.74 2.10 -15.65
N GLU A 123 -24.26 1.55 -16.77
CA GLU A 123 -24.80 0.30 -17.36
C GLU A 123 -24.63 -0.91 -16.43
N ALA A 124 -23.58 -0.90 -15.60
CA ALA A 124 -23.37 -1.89 -14.55
C ALA A 124 -24.23 -1.63 -13.29
N GLY A 125 -24.98 -0.53 -13.25
CA GLY A 125 -25.77 -0.11 -12.08
C GLY A 125 -24.95 0.51 -10.96
N LEU A 126 -23.82 1.15 -11.31
CA LEU A 126 -22.94 1.90 -10.41
C LEU A 126 -23.01 3.40 -10.76
N ASP A 127 -23.63 4.20 -9.90
CA ASP A 127 -23.66 5.67 -10.06
C ASP A 127 -22.36 6.29 -9.53
N ILE A 128 -21.31 6.18 -10.33
CA ILE A 128 -19.96 6.63 -10.00
C ILE A 128 -19.49 7.57 -11.10
N HIS A 129 -19.09 8.78 -10.70
CA HIS A 129 -18.52 9.75 -11.63
C HIS A 129 -17.05 9.42 -11.92
N CYS A 130 -16.62 9.70 -13.14
CA CYS A 130 -15.22 9.63 -13.54
C CYS A 130 -14.57 11.02 -13.53
N GLU A 131 -13.34 11.07 -13.04
CA GLU A 131 -12.46 12.23 -13.05
C GLU A 131 -11.07 11.85 -13.53
N ILE A 132 -10.46 12.69 -14.35
CA ILE A 132 -9.14 12.49 -14.96
C ILE A 132 -8.21 13.58 -14.48
N ARG A 133 -7.03 13.17 -14.02
CA ARG A 133 -5.96 14.06 -13.54
C ARG A 133 -4.64 13.79 -14.20
N GLU A 134 -3.78 14.80 -14.22
CA GLU A 134 -2.37 14.59 -14.53
C GLU A 134 -1.68 13.84 -13.39
N SER A 135 -0.79 12.93 -13.76
CA SER A 135 -0.17 11.99 -12.85
C SER A 135 1.16 11.52 -13.41
N ILE A 136 2.22 11.64 -12.61
CA ILE A 136 3.52 11.07 -12.93
C ILE A 136 3.74 9.88 -12.01
N VAL A 137 3.70 8.68 -12.56
CA VAL A 137 4.08 7.48 -11.82
C VAL A 137 5.60 7.35 -11.89
N LYS A 138 6.29 7.90 -10.88
CA LYS A 138 7.70 7.61 -10.66
C LYS A 138 7.79 6.27 -9.95
N ARG A 139 8.37 5.26 -10.61
CA ARG A 139 8.81 4.05 -9.92
C ARG A 139 9.88 4.45 -8.91
N THR A 140 9.54 4.49 -7.63
CA THR A 140 10.50 4.83 -6.57
C THR A 140 11.47 3.67 -6.39
N ALA A 141 12.56 3.67 -7.16
CA ALA A 141 13.73 2.84 -6.92
C ALA A 141 14.63 3.49 -5.86
N SER A 142 14.13 3.73 -4.64
CA SER A 142 14.97 4.22 -3.55
C SER A 142 14.22 4.33 -2.23
N VAL A 143 14.73 3.61 -1.25
CA VAL A 143 14.72 3.98 0.17
C VAL A 143 14.92 5.49 0.28
N ILE A 144 13.91 6.23 0.72
CA ILE A 144 14.20 7.51 1.38
C ILE A 144 14.92 7.12 2.67
N PRO A 145 16.16 7.59 2.92
CA PRO A 145 16.76 7.43 4.24
C PRO A 145 15.87 8.24 5.19
N PHE A 146 15.05 7.52 5.95
CA PHE A 146 14.26 8.14 7.00
C PHE A 146 15.24 8.48 8.11
N HIS A 147 15.74 9.72 8.11
CA HIS A 147 16.39 10.27 9.28
C HIS A 147 15.35 10.35 10.39
N GLU A 148 15.70 9.71 11.50
CA GLU A 148 14.95 9.64 12.73
C GLU A 148 14.49 11.02 13.19
N GLY A 149 13.19 11.11 13.43
CA GLY A 149 12.60 12.13 14.27
C GLY A 149 11.64 11.41 15.19
N ASN A 150 12.12 11.14 16.41
CA ASN A 150 11.44 10.60 17.58
C ASN A 150 9.92 10.43 17.43
N ASP A 151 9.47 9.18 17.35
CA ASP A 151 8.25 8.79 18.04
C ASP A 151 8.20 7.30 18.36
N LEU A 152 8.62 7.03 19.59
CA LEU A 152 8.26 5.86 20.36
C LEU A 152 6.75 5.83 20.55
N SER A 153 6.04 5.19 19.62
CA SER A 153 4.71 4.68 19.90
C SER A 153 4.49 3.42 19.08
N LEU A 154 4.91 2.29 19.67
CA LEU A 154 4.60 0.93 19.25
C LEU A 154 5.03 0.64 17.80
N ARG A 155 6.27 0.15 17.65
CA ARG A 155 6.58 -0.88 16.64
C ARG A 155 5.70 -2.08 16.97
N SER A 156 4.42 -1.95 16.63
CA SER A 156 3.44 -2.98 16.86
C SER A 156 3.94 -4.18 16.07
N LEU A 157 4.15 -5.29 16.78
CA LEU A 157 4.27 -6.62 16.21
C LEU A 157 2.98 -7.04 15.45
N SER A 158 2.12 -6.09 15.08
CA SER A 158 0.92 -6.34 14.29
C SER A 158 1.27 -6.50 12.82
N ALA A 159 0.76 -7.59 12.29
CA ALA A 159 0.93 -8.09 10.94
C ALA A 159 0.15 -7.27 9.89
N ALA A 160 -0.03 -5.96 10.07
CA ALA A 160 -0.68 -5.08 9.11
C ALA A 160 0.36 -4.49 8.14
N LEU A 161 0.82 -5.34 7.22
CA LEU A 161 1.79 -5.18 6.11
C LEU A 161 3.24 -4.83 6.38
N GLY A 162 4.07 -5.40 5.50
CA GLY A 162 4.95 -4.59 4.66
C GLY A 162 5.86 -3.67 5.46
N GLY A 163 6.79 -4.25 6.20
CA GLY A 163 7.72 -3.48 7.03
C GLY A 163 8.44 -4.32 8.08
N GLN A 164 7.86 -5.45 8.50
CA GLN A 164 8.50 -6.34 9.45
C GLN A 164 9.69 -7.06 8.80
N ALA A 165 10.82 -7.05 9.50
CA ALA A 165 12.01 -7.77 9.11
C ALA A 165 11.75 -9.28 9.25
N ILE A 166 12.13 -10.04 8.23
CA ILE A 166 12.03 -11.49 8.21
C ILE A 166 13.36 -12.09 7.81
N ALA A 167 13.59 -13.32 8.23
CA ALA A 167 14.72 -14.12 7.80
C ALA A 167 14.28 -15.58 7.62
N GLY A 168 15.06 -16.34 6.85
CA GLY A 168 15.00 -17.79 6.92
C GLY A 168 15.52 -18.26 8.29
N GLU A 169 14.92 -19.31 8.84
CA GLU A 169 15.40 -19.91 10.11
C GLU A 169 16.85 -20.41 10.00
N ASN A 170 17.29 -20.79 8.79
CA ASN A 170 18.66 -21.22 8.52
C ASN A 170 19.59 -20.05 8.13
N THR A 171 19.05 -18.86 7.92
CA THR A 171 19.77 -17.67 7.45
C THR A 171 19.41 -16.46 8.31
N LEU A 172 19.55 -16.63 9.62
CA LEU A 172 18.98 -15.77 10.66
C LEU A 172 19.29 -14.26 10.50
N THR A 173 20.46 -13.92 9.95
CA THR A 173 20.93 -12.53 9.77
C THR A 173 20.72 -12.01 8.35
N LYS A 174 20.32 -12.86 7.40
CA LYS A 174 20.02 -12.46 6.02
C LYS A 174 18.57 -11.98 5.98
N GLU A 175 18.37 -10.72 6.33
CA GLU A 175 17.04 -10.17 6.49
C GLU A 175 16.49 -9.53 5.22
N GLY A 176 15.17 -9.62 5.08
CA GLY A 176 14.40 -8.83 4.14
C GLY A 176 13.09 -8.40 4.76
N THR A 177 12.23 -7.79 3.96
CA THR A 177 10.94 -7.30 4.44
C THR A 177 9.82 -8.26 4.03
N LEU A 178 8.94 -8.59 4.98
CA LEU A 178 7.69 -9.30 4.72
C LEU A 178 6.89 -8.50 3.69
N GLY A 179 6.49 -9.13 2.58
CA GLY A 179 5.75 -8.46 1.51
C GLY A 179 4.24 -8.50 1.71
N LEU A 180 3.52 -8.73 0.60
CA LEU A 180 2.07 -8.80 0.57
C LEU A 180 1.56 -10.16 1.05
N TYR A 181 0.40 -10.17 1.70
CA TYR A 181 -0.35 -11.38 1.97
C TYR A 181 -1.14 -11.84 0.74
N LEU A 182 -1.14 -13.13 0.45
CA LEU A 182 -1.88 -13.74 -0.65
C LEU A 182 -2.74 -14.87 -0.10
N LEU A 183 -3.89 -15.12 -0.71
CA LEU A 183 -4.61 -16.38 -0.48
C LEU A 183 -4.36 -17.28 -1.69
N VAL A 184 -3.68 -18.41 -1.48
CA VAL A 184 -3.32 -19.36 -2.53
C VAL A 184 -3.89 -20.72 -2.16
N GLY A 185 -4.86 -21.22 -2.93
CA GLY A 185 -5.50 -22.51 -2.65
C GLY A 185 -6.12 -22.60 -1.25
N GLY A 186 -6.69 -21.51 -0.73
CA GLY A 186 -7.24 -21.44 0.63
C GLY A 186 -6.20 -21.26 1.75
N VAL A 187 -4.90 -21.27 1.43
CA VAL A 187 -3.80 -21.04 2.37
C VAL A 187 -3.40 -19.57 2.35
N THR A 188 -3.37 -18.95 3.53
CA THR A 188 -2.86 -17.58 3.68
C THR A 188 -1.34 -17.60 3.63
N CYS A 189 -0.78 -16.90 2.66
CA CYS A 189 0.64 -16.87 2.38
C CYS A 189 1.18 -15.44 2.48
N ALA A 190 2.47 -15.28 2.77
CA ALA A 190 3.20 -14.05 2.52
C ALA A 190 4.09 -14.20 1.28
N LEU A 191 4.08 -13.19 0.41
CA LEU A 191 5.02 -13.03 -0.69
C LEU A 191 6.30 -12.40 -0.15
N VAL A 192 7.42 -13.09 -0.32
CA VAL A 192 8.74 -12.64 0.16
C VAL A 192 9.75 -12.72 -0.97
N SER A 193 10.88 -12.01 -0.81
CA SER A 193 12.00 -12.17 -1.73
C SER A 193 12.72 -13.48 -1.39
N ARG A 194 13.02 -14.31 -2.39
CA ARG A 194 13.60 -15.64 -2.15
C ARG A 194 14.93 -15.53 -1.43
N HIS A 195 15.79 -14.61 -1.86
CA HIS A 195 17.09 -14.39 -1.24
C HIS A 195 17.01 -13.98 0.23
N ALA A 196 15.90 -13.42 0.72
CA ALA A 196 15.74 -13.00 2.11
C ALA A 196 15.42 -14.17 3.05
N VAL A 197 15.05 -15.32 2.51
CA VAL A 197 14.62 -16.48 3.30
C VAL A 197 15.39 -17.75 2.98
N GLY A 198 16.47 -17.62 2.20
CA GLY A 198 17.34 -18.75 1.87
C GLY A 198 18.66 -18.33 1.25
N ASN A 199 19.52 -19.33 1.12
CA ASN A 199 20.83 -19.18 0.49
C ASN A 199 20.70 -19.02 -1.03
N ASP A 200 21.78 -18.53 -1.64
CA ASP A 200 21.84 -18.28 -3.08
C ASP A 200 21.85 -19.56 -3.94
N ASP A 201 21.79 -20.73 -3.29
CA ASP A 201 21.69 -22.03 -3.92
C ASP A 201 20.48 -22.12 -4.85
N HIS A 202 20.63 -22.81 -5.99
CA HIS A 202 19.58 -22.98 -6.99
C HIS A 202 18.47 -23.97 -6.58
N GLY A 203 18.59 -24.61 -5.41
CA GLY A 203 17.66 -25.63 -4.92
C GLY A 203 16.30 -25.10 -4.48
N SER A 204 15.35 -26.01 -4.22
CA SER A 204 14.07 -25.63 -3.63
C SER A 204 14.26 -25.24 -2.15
N LEU A 205 13.59 -24.16 -1.73
CA LEU A 205 13.50 -23.77 -0.31
C LEU A 205 12.23 -24.32 0.36
N ASN A 206 11.46 -25.17 -0.32
CA ASN A 206 10.19 -25.68 0.18
C ASN A 206 10.38 -26.44 1.51
N GLY A 207 9.50 -26.16 2.48
CA GLY A 207 9.54 -26.73 3.82
C GLY A 207 10.39 -25.96 4.83
N GLN A 208 11.23 -25.03 4.41
CA GLN A 208 12.02 -24.22 5.34
C GLN A 208 11.14 -23.22 6.10
N HIS A 209 11.44 -22.98 7.37
CA HIS A 209 10.71 -22.02 8.18
C HIS A 209 11.22 -20.59 7.98
N VAL A 210 10.30 -19.65 8.12
CA VAL A 210 10.57 -18.20 8.12
C VAL A 210 10.27 -17.65 9.50
N ILE A 211 11.16 -16.78 9.98
CA ILE A 211 11.07 -16.16 11.31
C ILE A 211 10.84 -14.65 11.20
N MET A 212 10.24 -14.08 12.24
CA MET A 212 9.97 -12.66 12.38
C MET A 212 10.05 -12.24 13.86
N PRO A 213 10.87 -11.24 14.22
CA PRO A 213 11.91 -10.62 13.39
C PRO A 213 13.06 -11.59 13.07
N GLY A 214 13.91 -11.25 12.10
CA GLY A 214 15.22 -11.89 11.96
C GLY A 214 16.16 -11.58 13.13
N GLN A 215 17.34 -12.19 13.17
CA GLN A 215 18.27 -12.07 14.30
C GLN A 215 18.90 -10.67 14.42
N THR A 216 19.22 -10.03 13.31
CA THR A 216 19.84 -8.70 13.33
C THR A 216 18.84 -7.67 13.86
N THR A 217 17.60 -7.72 13.37
CA THR A 217 16.53 -6.84 13.86
C THR A 217 16.14 -7.18 15.30
N TYR A 218 16.08 -8.47 15.69
CA TYR A 218 15.81 -8.86 17.08
C TYR A 218 16.84 -8.22 18.03
N GLN A 219 18.13 -8.38 17.73
CA GLN A 219 19.21 -7.85 18.58
C GLN A 219 19.14 -6.32 18.66
N ALA A 220 18.92 -5.63 17.54
CA ALA A 220 18.77 -4.19 17.54
C ALA A 220 17.61 -3.71 18.43
N ILE A 221 16.47 -4.43 18.42
CA ILE A 221 15.34 -4.10 19.30
C ILE A 221 15.69 -4.34 20.77
N CYS A 222 16.42 -5.41 21.10
CA CYS A 222 16.92 -5.65 22.46
C CYS A 222 17.83 -4.51 22.92
N ASP A 223 18.85 -4.19 22.13
CA ASP A 223 19.85 -3.15 22.44
C ASP A 223 19.17 -1.78 22.61
N ASP A 224 18.27 -1.41 21.69
CA ASP A 224 17.48 -0.17 21.78
C ASP A 224 16.62 -0.13 23.04
N THR A 225 15.99 -1.26 23.41
CA THR A 225 15.12 -1.33 24.58
C THR A 225 15.92 -1.23 25.87
N GLU A 226 17.08 -1.86 25.95
CA GLU A 226 18.01 -1.75 27.09
C GLU A 226 18.55 -0.33 27.24
N ALA A 227 18.95 0.31 26.13
CA ALA A 227 19.39 1.71 26.13
C ALA A 227 18.27 2.66 26.58
N ASN A 228 17.05 2.46 26.08
CA ASN A 228 15.88 3.23 26.50
C ASN A 228 15.58 3.03 28.00
N LEU A 229 15.69 1.80 28.50
CA LEU A 229 15.50 1.53 29.92
C LEU A 229 16.54 2.24 30.80
N ALA A 230 17.81 2.25 30.38
CA ALA A 230 18.89 2.92 31.09
C ALA A 230 18.71 4.45 31.17
N THR A 231 18.12 5.04 30.13
CA THR A 231 17.88 6.49 30.02
C THR A 231 16.49 6.94 30.49
N ALA A 232 15.60 5.99 30.82
CA ALA A 232 14.22 6.27 31.20
C ALA A 232 14.14 7.11 32.49
N THR A 233 13.54 8.30 32.38
CA THR A 233 13.38 9.24 33.50
C THR A 233 12.07 9.05 34.26
N THR A 234 11.05 8.45 33.64
CA THR A 234 9.74 8.21 34.26
C THR A 234 9.55 6.74 34.66
N GLN A 235 8.76 6.50 35.71
CA GLN A 235 8.42 5.14 36.13
C GLN A 235 7.60 4.38 35.08
N ASN A 236 6.76 5.10 34.32
CA ASN A 236 5.96 4.51 33.25
C ASN A 236 6.83 3.99 32.11
N ASP A 237 7.85 4.75 31.70
CA ASP A 237 8.79 4.33 30.65
C ASP A 237 9.60 3.10 31.08
N LYS A 238 10.05 3.08 32.34
CA LYS A 238 10.74 1.91 32.91
C LYS A 238 9.86 0.67 32.90
N VAL A 239 8.60 0.79 33.32
CA VAL A 239 7.65 -0.33 33.30
C VAL A 239 7.37 -0.80 31.87
N ALA A 240 7.25 0.11 30.91
CA ALA A 240 7.05 -0.23 29.50
C ALA A 240 8.26 -0.98 28.93
N CYS A 241 9.48 -0.52 29.17
CA CYS A 241 10.69 -1.18 28.72
C CYS A 241 10.87 -2.57 29.37
N HIS A 242 10.60 -2.72 30.67
CA HIS A 242 10.64 -4.03 31.35
C HIS A 242 9.62 -5.01 30.76
N LYS A 243 8.40 -4.56 30.48
CA LYS A 243 7.38 -5.39 29.83
C LYS A 243 7.84 -5.83 28.44
N LEU A 244 8.45 -4.93 27.67
CA LEU A 244 8.98 -5.24 26.35
C LEU A 244 10.16 -6.22 26.40
N LEU A 245 11.15 -6.01 27.29
CA LEU A 245 12.26 -6.96 27.48
C LEU A 245 11.76 -8.34 27.91
N THR A 246 10.79 -8.40 28.81
CA THR A 246 10.15 -9.67 29.19
C THR A 246 9.56 -10.39 27.97
N HIS A 247 8.92 -9.65 27.06
CA HIS A 247 8.39 -10.21 25.83
C HIS A 247 9.49 -10.63 24.85
N LEU A 248 10.53 -9.81 24.67
CA LEU A 248 11.67 -10.11 23.81
C LEU A 248 12.40 -11.38 24.26
N ASN A 249 12.56 -11.60 25.57
CA ASN A 249 13.14 -12.83 26.10
C ASN A 249 12.36 -14.09 25.70
N LEU A 250 11.03 -14.02 25.56
CA LEU A 250 10.23 -15.12 25.03
C LEU A 250 10.48 -15.38 23.53
N LEU A 251 11.01 -14.40 22.82
CA LEU A 251 11.33 -14.42 21.39
C LEU A 251 12.81 -14.70 21.10
N GLN A 252 13.64 -14.93 22.13
CA GLN A 252 15.07 -15.17 21.98
C GLN A 252 15.37 -16.33 21.01
N GLU A 253 14.68 -17.45 21.21
CA GLU A 253 14.81 -18.63 20.37
C GLU A 253 14.23 -18.39 18.97
N PRO A 254 14.96 -18.67 17.87
CA PRO A 254 14.42 -18.52 16.51
C PRO A 254 13.11 -19.30 16.29
N THR A 255 12.96 -20.45 16.94
CA THR A 255 11.76 -21.30 16.84
C THR A 255 10.50 -20.63 17.40
N SER A 256 10.63 -19.78 18.43
CA SER A 256 9.50 -19.02 18.97
C SER A 256 9.10 -17.85 18.07
N ARG A 257 9.99 -17.43 17.16
CA ARG A 257 9.76 -16.40 16.15
C ARG A 257 9.24 -16.91 14.80
N ARG A 258 9.05 -18.21 14.61
CA ARG A 258 8.50 -18.76 13.35
C ARG A 258 7.14 -18.15 13.05
N ILE A 259 6.93 -17.74 11.81
CA ILE A 259 5.64 -17.21 11.31
C ILE A 259 5.01 -18.10 10.25
N GLY A 260 5.74 -19.13 9.79
CA GLY A 260 5.27 -20.02 8.74
C GLY A 260 6.39 -20.78 8.05
N ARG A 261 6.02 -21.43 6.95
CA ARG A 261 6.92 -22.27 6.14
C ARG A 261 6.82 -21.94 4.66
N ILE A 262 7.93 -22.04 3.94
CA ILE A 262 7.96 -21.86 2.49
C ILE A 262 7.22 -23.02 1.84
N ILE A 263 6.17 -22.71 1.08
CA ILE A 263 5.40 -23.71 0.30
C ILE A 263 5.71 -23.66 -1.19
N PHE A 264 6.28 -22.55 -1.66
CA PHE A 264 6.65 -22.39 -3.04
C PHE A 264 7.88 -21.49 -3.15
N SER A 265 8.94 -22.00 -3.77
CA SER A 265 10.10 -21.23 -4.17
C SER A 265 10.63 -21.82 -5.48
N PRO A 266 10.45 -21.12 -6.61
CA PRO A 266 10.97 -21.59 -7.89
C PRO A 266 12.51 -21.60 -7.85
N PRO A 267 13.16 -22.48 -8.63
CA PRO A 267 14.60 -22.47 -8.79
C PRO A 267 15.08 -21.11 -9.30
N ARG A 268 16.15 -20.58 -8.72
CA ARG A 268 16.75 -19.30 -9.12
C ARG A 268 17.60 -19.50 -10.38
N VAL A 269 16.93 -19.78 -11.50
CA VAL A 269 17.53 -19.97 -12.83
C VAL A 269 16.93 -18.99 -13.82
N PRO A 270 17.72 -18.39 -14.73
CA PRO A 270 17.19 -17.48 -15.74
C PRO A 270 16.13 -18.19 -16.58
N ALA A 271 14.90 -17.66 -16.57
CA ALA A 271 13.78 -18.20 -17.33
C ALA A 271 13.39 -17.22 -18.45
N ALA A 272 13.11 -17.77 -19.64
CA ALA A 272 12.53 -17.00 -20.73
C ALA A 272 11.09 -16.61 -20.37
N ARG A 273 10.72 -15.35 -20.64
CA ARG A 273 9.37 -14.82 -20.37
C ARG A 273 8.80 -14.23 -21.66
N LEU A 274 7.55 -14.57 -21.97
CA LEU A 274 6.82 -13.97 -23.09
C LEU A 274 6.80 -12.43 -22.92
N GLY A 275 7.30 -11.71 -23.93
CA GLY A 275 7.31 -10.24 -23.97
C GLY A 275 8.58 -9.55 -23.47
N TYR A 276 9.65 -10.29 -23.13
CA TYR A 276 10.93 -9.70 -22.68
C TYR A 276 12.13 -10.27 -23.44
N ASN A 277 13.06 -9.40 -23.86
CA ASN A 277 14.26 -9.77 -24.62
C ASN A 277 15.40 -10.33 -23.75
N SER A 278 15.27 -10.29 -22.43
CA SER A 278 16.29 -10.78 -21.49
C SER A 278 15.69 -11.80 -20.53
N PRO A 279 16.41 -12.89 -20.23
CA PRO A 279 15.95 -13.88 -19.28
C PRO A 279 15.88 -13.27 -17.87
N TRP A 280 14.84 -13.63 -17.13
CA TRP A 280 14.56 -13.11 -15.80
C TRP A 280 14.90 -14.15 -14.74
N LEU A 281 15.47 -13.70 -13.63
CA LEU A 281 15.81 -14.56 -12.50
C LEU A 281 14.70 -14.51 -11.44
N PRO A 282 13.93 -15.58 -11.22
CA PRO A 282 12.91 -15.62 -10.18
C PRO A 282 13.52 -15.48 -8.79
N ASP A 283 13.06 -14.45 -8.07
CA ASP A 283 13.53 -14.11 -6.75
C ASP A 283 12.38 -13.86 -5.77
N TYR A 284 11.42 -14.80 -5.76
CA TYR A 284 10.28 -14.76 -4.85
C TYR A 284 10.04 -16.11 -4.20
N ALA A 285 9.39 -16.10 -3.05
CA ALA A 285 8.89 -17.30 -2.37
C ALA A 285 7.52 -17.00 -1.73
N LEU A 286 6.71 -18.05 -1.57
CA LEU A 286 5.46 -18.02 -0.82
C LEU A 286 5.65 -18.72 0.51
N VAL A 287 5.37 -18.02 1.59
CA VAL A 287 5.42 -18.53 2.96
C VAL A 287 4.00 -18.77 3.43
N ALA A 288 3.57 -20.03 3.60
CA ALA A 288 2.31 -20.33 4.26
C ALA A 288 2.41 -19.91 5.73
N LEU A 289 1.50 -19.04 6.15
CA LEU A 289 1.55 -18.42 7.47
C LEU A 289 0.81 -19.26 8.51
N ASP A 290 1.41 -19.37 9.70
CA ASP A 290 0.81 -20.00 10.85
C ASP A 290 -0.21 -19.03 11.47
N LYS A 291 -1.49 -19.23 11.16
CA LYS A 291 -2.57 -18.31 11.56
C LYS A 291 -2.67 -18.10 13.07
N ASP A 292 -2.31 -19.10 13.86
CA ASP A 292 -2.35 -19.03 15.33
C ASP A 292 -1.21 -18.16 15.91
N ARG A 293 -0.20 -17.85 15.11
CA ARG A 293 0.95 -17.02 15.50
C ARG A 293 0.81 -15.56 15.05
N LEU A 294 -0.25 -15.23 14.34
CA LEU A 294 -0.48 -13.90 13.78
C LEU A 294 -1.82 -13.36 14.29
N ASP A 295 -1.86 -12.04 14.54
CA ASP A 295 -3.08 -11.39 15.00
C ASP A 295 -4.26 -11.62 14.06
N LYS A 296 -5.46 -11.65 14.65
CA LYS A 296 -6.71 -11.87 13.92
C LYS A 296 -6.92 -10.76 12.88
N GLY A 297 -6.83 -11.13 11.61
CA GLY A 297 -7.19 -10.26 10.49
C GLY A 297 -6.02 -9.73 9.68
N LEU A 298 -5.13 -10.62 9.22
CA LEU A 298 -4.14 -10.33 8.19
C LEU A 298 -4.81 -9.60 7.02
N CYS A 299 -4.42 -8.37 6.81
CA CYS A 299 -4.91 -7.55 5.71
C CYS A 299 -3.73 -6.86 5.06
N ASN A 300 -3.77 -6.82 3.74
CA ASN A 300 -2.89 -5.92 3.01
C ASN A 300 -3.44 -4.50 3.12
N THR A 301 -2.60 -3.50 2.97
CA THR A 301 -2.89 -2.08 3.02
C THR A 301 -1.85 -1.39 2.20
N ILE A 302 -2.35 -0.73 1.17
CA ILE A 302 -1.52 0.06 0.30
C ILE A 302 -1.66 1.50 0.77
N GLN A 303 -0.54 2.11 1.15
CA GLN A 303 -0.47 3.55 1.30
C GLN A 303 -0.10 4.15 -0.05
N ILE A 304 -1.03 4.90 -0.62
CA ILE A 304 -0.81 5.65 -1.85
C ILE A 304 -0.58 7.11 -1.43
N ASN A 305 0.57 7.67 -1.79
CA ASN A 305 0.96 9.08 -1.58
C ASN A 305 1.06 9.61 -0.12
N THR A 306 2.04 9.16 0.67
CA THR A 306 2.45 9.87 1.89
C THR A 306 3.88 10.40 1.79
N THR A 307 4.03 11.71 1.58
CA THR A 307 5.26 12.44 1.94
C THR A 307 5.26 12.75 3.44
N ILE A 308 6.44 12.66 4.03
CA ILE A 308 6.72 12.38 5.44
C ILE A 308 6.62 13.61 6.39
N SER A 309 6.42 14.82 5.87
CA SER A 309 6.57 16.05 6.66
C SER A 309 5.39 16.46 7.56
N SER A 310 4.16 15.98 7.34
CA SER A 310 2.98 16.52 8.06
C SER A 310 2.75 15.95 9.47
N ARG A 311 3.26 14.75 9.78
CA ARG A 311 3.19 14.19 11.15
C ARG A 311 4.00 15.01 12.15
N GLN A 312 5.12 15.57 11.71
CA GLN A 312 6.02 16.38 12.54
C GLN A 312 5.43 17.75 12.87
N LEU A 313 4.58 18.32 11.99
CA LEU A 313 3.84 19.55 12.27
C LEU A 313 2.67 19.33 13.24
N MET A 314 1.92 18.22 13.11
CA MET A 314 0.75 18.00 13.96
C MET A 314 1.09 17.72 15.44
N ARG A 315 2.17 16.97 15.72
CA ARG A 315 2.63 16.77 17.11
C ARG A 315 3.17 18.05 17.76
N LYS A 316 3.64 19.01 16.96
CA LYS A 316 4.16 20.30 17.45
C LYS A 316 3.05 21.26 17.90
N TYR A 317 1.86 21.22 17.28
CA TYR A 317 0.79 22.19 17.54
C TYR A 317 -0.44 21.62 18.28
N HIS A 318 -0.65 20.29 18.32
CA HIS A 318 -1.83 19.69 18.95
C HIS A 318 -1.51 18.37 19.70
N PRO A 319 -0.89 18.43 20.90
CA PRO A 319 -0.37 17.25 21.60
C PRO A 319 -1.44 16.27 22.13
N ASN A 320 -2.71 16.66 22.19
CA ASN A 320 -3.79 15.86 22.80
C ASN A 320 -4.85 15.36 21.81
N LEU A 321 -4.61 15.48 20.50
CA LEU A 321 -5.60 15.11 19.48
C LEU A 321 -5.54 13.60 19.18
N HIS A 322 -6.58 12.86 19.59
CA HIS A 322 -6.80 11.47 19.15
C HIS A 322 -7.54 11.45 17.81
N LEU A 323 -6.82 11.16 16.73
CA LEU A 323 -7.40 10.94 15.40
C LEU A 323 -7.57 9.43 15.14
N PRO A 324 -8.71 8.99 14.58
CA PRO A 324 -8.83 7.64 14.05
C PRO A 324 -8.08 7.57 12.71
N ILE A 325 -6.91 6.93 12.70
CA ILE A 325 -6.09 6.70 11.51
C ILE A 325 -6.28 5.24 11.08
N GLY A 326 -6.81 4.99 9.89
CA GLY A 326 -7.10 3.64 9.39
C GLY A 326 -6.27 3.25 8.15
N PRO A 327 -5.55 2.12 8.15
CA PRO A 327 -4.91 1.58 6.95
C PRO A 327 -5.96 1.08 5.92
N LEU A 328 -5.77 1.42 4.63
CA LEU A 328 -6.58 1.00 3.46
C LEU A 328 -6.51 -0.52 3.21
N ARG A 329 -7.43 -1.31 3.77
CA ARG A 329 -7.35 -2.78 3.69
C ARG A 329 -7.66 -3.35 2.29
N LEU A 330 -6.69 -3.93 1.61
CA LEU A 330 -6.87 -4.81 0.45
C LEU A 330 -7.66 -6.07 0.90
N LYS A 331 -8.90 -6.19 0.44
CA LYS A 331 -9.77 -7.37 0.63
C LYS A 331 -9.92 -8.12 -0.68
N GLY A 332 -9.50 -9.39 -0.72
CA GLY A 332 -9.68 -10.27 -1.88
C GLY A 332 -9.06 -11.64 -1.65
N THR A 333 -9.65 -12.66 -2.28
CA THR A 333 -9.19 -14.06 -2.30
C THR A 333 -8.90 -14.42 -3.75
N PHE A 334 -7.66 -14.78 -4.09
CA PHE A 334 -7.31 -15.21 -5.45
C PHE A 334 -7.88 -16.61 -5.71
N LEU A 335 -8.45 -16.82 -6.88
CA LEU A 335 -9.00 -18.12 -7.27
C LEU A 335 -7.97 -18.94 -8.06
N PRO A 336 -8.01 -20.29 -7.98
CA PRO A 336 -7.19 -21.12 -8.85
C PRO A 336 -7.51 -20.84 -10.32
N GLY A 337 -6.52 -20.38 -11.10
CA GLY A 337 -6.68 -20.02 -12.52
C GLY A 337 -6.44 -18.54 -12.85
N ASP A 338 -6.35 -17.67 -11.84
CA ASP A 338 -6.04 -16.25 -12.06
C ASP A 338 -4.58 -16.08 -12.52
N GLN A 339 -4.35 -15.79 -13.81
CA GLN A 339 -3.07 -15.29 -14.29
C GLN A 339 -2.98 -13.78 -14.05
N LYS A 340 -2.40 -13.36 -12.92
CA LYS A 340 -2.03 -11.96 -12.68
C LYS A 340 -0.59 -11.85 -12.18
N VAL A 341 0.15 -10.89 -12.74
CA VAL A 341 1.55 -10.61 -12.38
C VAL A 341 1.56 -9.66 -11.19
N VAL A 342 2.00 -10.14 -10.03
CA VAL A 342 2.27 -9.29 -8.85
C VAL A 342 3.76 -9.34 -8.57
N GLY A 343 4.45 -8.22 -8.80
CA GLY A 343 5.91 -8.11 -8.62
C GLY A 343 6.29 -7.42 -7.31
N LYS A 344 7.37 -7.90 -6.67
CA LYS A 344 8.10 -7.20 -5.61
C LYS A 344 9.50 -6.91 -6.12
N GLN A 345 9.89 -5.64 -6.23
CA GLN A 345 11.22 -5.26 -6.72
C GLN A 345 12.22 -5.20 -5.55
N GLY A 346 13.25 -6.06 -5.58
CA GLY A 346 14.31 -6.13 -4.58
C GLY A 346 15.43 -5.12 -4.80
N ARG A 347 16.12 -4.73 -3.71
CA ARG A 347 17.10 -3.62 -3.63
C ARG A 347 18.41 -3.84 -4.41
N SER A 348 18.65 -5.01 -5.02
CA SER A 348 19.98 -5.34 -5.55
C SER A 348 20.04 -6.26 -6.77
N THR A 349 18.91 -6.63 -7.38
CA THR A 349 18.94 -7.53 -8.57
C THR A 349 18.25 -6.98 -9.81
N GLY A 350 17.64 -5.79 -9.75
CA GLY A 350 17.10 -5.14 -10.96
C GLY A 350 16.17 -6.05 -11.77
N LEU A 351 15.12 -6.62 -11.16
CA LEU A 351 14.19 -7.49 -11.89
C LEU A 351 12.74 -7.26 -11.43
N THR A 352 11.83 -7.23 -12.41
CA THR A 352 10.42 -6.84 -12.36
C THR A 352 9.47 -8.03 -12.29
#